data_AF-A0A3D3WD97-F1
#
_entry.id   AF-A0A3D3WD97-F1
#
_cell.length_a   1.000
_cell.length_b   1.000
_cell.length_c   1.000
_cell.angle_alpha   90.00
_cell.angle_beta   90.00
_cell.angle_gamma   90.00
#
_symmetry.space_group_name_H-M   'P 1'
#
loop_
_entity.id
_entity.type
_entity.pdbx_description
1 polymer ?
#
loop_
_entity_poly.entity_id
_entity_poly.type
_entity_poly.pdbx_seq_one_letter_code
_entity_poly.pdbx_strand_id
1 'polypeptide(L)' 'MSGEQKHPYHLVEPSPWPALGSMAALTMAIGGVLFMHEHAYGGYLMMLGLALVLATMFYWWRDV' A
#
# COMPACT_ATOMS: atom_id res chain seq x y z
N MET A 1 14.27 -24.92 11.82
CA MET A 1 14.49 -24.04 13.00
C MET A 1 15.76 -23.25 12.71
N SER A 2 15.63 -21.94 12.48
CA SER A 2 16.79 -21.05 12.26
C SER A 2 17.77 -21.21 13.42
N GLY A 3 19.06 -21.35 13.09
CA GLY A 3 20.13 -21.49 14.08
C GLY A 3 20.20 -20.29 15.00
N GLU A 4 20.74 -20.52 16.20
CA GLU A 4 20.83 -19.58 17.32
C GLU A 4 21.09 -18.13 16.89
N GLN A 5 20.09 -17.26 17.14
CA GLN A 5 20.16 -15.84 16.82
C GLN A 5 21.19 -15.16 17.73
N LYS A 6 22.24 -14.59 17.13
CA LYS A 6 23.39 -13.99 17.86
C LYS A 6 23.18 -12.53 18.27
N HIS A 7 22.02 -11.95 17.96
CA HIS A 7 21.73 -10.54 18.19
C HIS A 7 20.27 -10.31 18.62
N PRO A 8 19.95 -9.20 19.33
CA PRO A 8 18.60 -8.89 19.76
C PRO A 8 17.72 -8.22 18.68
N TYR A 9 18.19 -8.06 17.44
CA TYR A 9 17.42 -7.43 16.37
C TYR A 9 16.41 -8.39 15.72
N HIS A 10 15.23 -7.85 15.37
CA HIS A 10 14.19 -8.57 14.64
C HIS A 10 14.49 -8.54 13.13
N LEU A 11 14.69 -9.72 12.53
CA LEU A 11 14.79 -9.87 11.08
C LEU A 11 13.39 -10.15 10.53
N VAL A 12 12.80 -9.13 9.91
CA VAL A 12 11.44 -9.23 9.36
C VAL A 12 11.44 -10.11 8.13
N GLU A 13 10.45 -11.00 8.02
CA GLU A 13 10.24 -11.82 6.83
C GLU A 13 9.77 -10.96 5.65
N PRO A 14 10.03 -11.38 4.39
CA PRO A 14 9.54 -10.67 3.22
C PRO A 14 8.01 -10.53 3.24
N SER A 15 7.50 -9.31 3.03
CA SER A 15 6.06 -9.03 2.99
C SER A 15 5.63 -8.44 1.65
N PRO A 16 4.40 -8.70 1.18
CA PRO A 16 3.88 -8.15 -0.07
C PRO A 16 3.41 -6.69 0.05
N TRP A 17 3.23 -6.19 1.28
CA TRP A 17 2.61 -4.89 1.55
C TRP A 17 3.31 -3.68 0.94
N PRO A 18 4.66 -3.60 0.88
CA PRO A 18 5.34 -2.50 0.20
C PRO A 18 4.97 -2.40 -1.30
N ALA A 19 4.90 -3.55 -1.99
CA ALA A 19 4.54 -3.59 -3.40
C ALA A 19 3.08 -3.17 -3.61
N LEU A 20 2.15 -3.76 -2.85
CA LEU A 20 0.72 -3.42 -2.93
C LEU A 20 0.46 -1.95 -2.59
N GLY A 21 1.15 -1.41 -1.58
CA GLY A 21 1.04 -0.01 -1.20
C GLY A 21 1.52 0.95 -2.28
N SER A 22 2.63 0.62 -2.96
CA SER A 22 3.11 1.43 -4.10
C SER A 22 2.13 1.46 -5.28
N MET A 23 1.52 0.32 -5.61
CA MET A 23 0.50 0.25 -6.66
C MET A 23 -0.76 1.02 -6.27
N ALA A 24 -1.20 0.90 -5.03
CA ALA A 24 -2.34 1.66 -4.51
C ALA A 24 -2.10 3.17 -4.56
N ALA A 25 -0.91 3.63 -4.14
CA ALA A 25 -0.52 5.03 -4.19
C ALA A 25 -0.46 5.55 -5.64
N LEU A 26 0.07 4.76 -6.58
CA LEU A 26 0.07 5.11 -8.00
C LEU A 26 -1.36 5.25 -8.56
N THR A 27 -2.25 4.31 -8.26
CA THR A 27 -3.66 4.39 -8.65
C THR A 27 -4.32 5.65 -8.10
N MET A 28 -4.05 5.98 -6.83
CA MET A 28 -4.57 7.20 -6.19
C MET A 28 -4.03 8.46 -6.86
N ALA A 29 -2.74 8.51 -7.19
CA ALA A 29 -2.11 9.65 -7.84
C ALA A 29 -2.68 9.89 -9.26
N ILE A 30 -2.80 8.83 -10.07
CA ILE A 30 -3.41 8.92 -11.41
C ILE A 30 -4.87 9.39 -11.28
N GLY A 31 -5.64 8.77 -10.38
CA GLY A 31 -7.02 9.16 -10.13
C GLY A 31 -7.15 10.61 -9.69
N GLY A 32 -6.26 11.07 -8.80
CA GLY A 32 -6.23 12.46 -8.32
C GLY A 32 -5.95 13.47 -9.45
N VAL A 33 -4.98 13.19 -10.31
CA VAL A 33 -4.70 14.05 -11.48
C VAL A 33 -5.91 14.09 -12.41
N LEU A 34 -6.52 12.94 -12.71
CA LEU A 34 -7.71 12.88 -13.58
C LEU A 34 -8.91 13.61 -12.97
N PHE A 35 -9.09 13.50 -11.65
CA PHE A 35 -10.14 14.20 -10.92
C PHE A 35 -9.95 15.72 -10.97
N MET A 36 -8.72 16.22 -10.77
CA MET A 36 -8.41 17.65 -10.78
C MET A 36 -8.56 18.31 -12.16
N HIS A 37 -8.53 17.53 -13.25
CA HIS A 37 -8.69 18.01 -14.63
C HIS A 37 -10.05 17.66 -15.23
N GLU A 38 -11.04 17.31 -14.40
CA GLU A 38 -12.42 16.99 -14.80
C GLU A 38 -12.54 15.86 -15.86
N HIS A 39 -11.57 14.94 -15.88
CA HIS A 39 -11.67 13.77 -16.73
C HIS A 39 -12.74 12.80 -16.19
N ALA A 40 -13.51 12.21 -17.12
CA ALA A 40 -14.48 11.18 -16.79
C ALA A 40 -13.82 10.06 -15.97
N TYR A 41 -14.52 9.61 -14.94
CA TYR A 41 -14.08 8.56 -14.01
C TYR A 41 -12.88 8.88 -13.09
N GLY A 42 -12.27 10.07 -13.18
CA GLY A 42 -11.12 10.44 -12.34
C GLY A 42 -11.41 10.34 -10.84
N GLY A 43 -12.57 10.87 -10.40
CA GLY A 43 -13.00 10.79 -8.99
C GLY A 43 -13.19 9.35 -8.49
N TYR A 44 -13.77 8.47 -9.30
CA TYR A 44 -13.92 7.05 -8.94
C TYR A 44 -12.56 6.36 -8.81
N LEU A 45 -11.62 6.64 -9.72
CA LEU A 45 -10.27 6.07 -9.67
C LEU A 45 -9.48 6.57 -8.46
N MET A 46 -9.63 7.86 -8.10
CA MET A 46 -9.04 8.42 -6.89
C MET A 46 -9.56 7.72 -5.63
N MET A 47 -10.88 7.54 -5.53
CA MET A 47 -11.51 6.87 -4.38
C MET A 47 -11.12 5.38 -4.29
N LEU A 48 -10.98 4.70 -5.43
CA LEU A 48 -10.45 3.34 -5.48
C LEU A 48 -9.00 3.29 -4.96
N GLY A 49 -8.13 4.18 -5.43
CA GLY A 49 -6.75 4.27 -4.97
C GLY A 49 -6.67 4.54 -3.46
N LEU A 50 -7.49 5.46 -2.93
CA LEU A 50 -7.58 5.74 -1.51
C LEU A 50 -8.02 4.50 -0.71
N ALA A 51 -9.06 3.79 -1.18
CA ALA A 51 -9.52 2.56 -0.54
C ALA A 51 -8.43 1.47 -0.51
N LEU A 52 -7.65 1.32 -1.59
CA LEU A 52 -6.53 0.38 -1.66
C LEU A 52 -5.38 0.77 -0.72
N VAL A 53 -5.08 2.06 -0.57
CA VAL A 53 -4.07 2.53 0.40
C VAL A 53 -4.52 2.20 1.82
N LEU A 54 -5.77 2.53 2.18
CA LEU A 54 -6.32 2.23 3.50
C LEU A 54 -6.36 0.73 3.78
N ALA A 55 -6.74 -0.09 2.79
CA ALA A 55 -6.70 -1.54 2.91
C ALA A 55 -5.27 -2.05 3.13
N THR A 56 -4.29 -1.53 2.38
CA THR A 56 -2.89 -1.90 2.56
C THR A 56 -2.39 -1.53 3.96
N MET A 57 -2.68 -0.32 4.44
CA MET A 57 -2.32 0.11 5.78
C MET A 57 -2.94 -0.78 6.85
N PHE A 58 -4.23 -1.10 6.73
CA PHE A 58 -4.93 -1.97 7.68
C PHE A 58 -4.33 -3.37 7.73
N TYR A 59 -4.13 -4.03 6.58
CA TYR A 59 -3.60 -5.38 6.56
C TYR A 59 -2.12 -5.44 6.92
N TRP A 60 -1.34 -4.42 6.58
CA TRP A 60 0.05 -4.33 6.99
C TRP A 60 0.17 -4.16 8.50
N TRP A 61 -0.58 -3.23 9.11
CA TRP A 61 -0.55 -3.05 10.56
C TRP A 61 -1.12 -4.23 11.34
N ARG A 62 -1.98 -5.06 10.74
CA ARG A 62 -2.40 -6.33 11.33
C ARG A 62 -1.25 -7.35 11.41
N ASP A 63 -0.30 -7.29 10.47
CA ASP A 63 0.83 -8.23 10.37
C ASP A 63 2.07 -7.80 11.18
N VAL A 64 2.12 -6.54 11.61
CA VAL A 64 3.16 -6.01 12.52
C VAL A 64 2.78 -6.32 13.96
#